data_AF-A0A367ID33-F1
#
_entry.id   AF-A0A367ID33-F1
#
_cell.length_a   1.000
_cell.length_b   1.000
_cell.length_c   1.000
_cell.angle_alpha   90.00
_cell.angle_beta   90.00
_cell.angle_gamma   90.00
#
_symmetry.space_group_name_H-M   'P 1'
#
loop_
_entity.id
_entity.type
_entity.pdbx_description
1 polymer ?
#
loop_
_entity_poly.entity_id
_entity_poly.type
_entity_poly.pdbx_seq_one_letter_code
_entity_poly.pdbx_strand_id
1 'polypeptide(L)'
;MKDIERLIIRLEKNGFPMGNYLKKALKNIKIEDFITSGHENFFRDNPVEFMKTSKGIIKNISAPHMLAILLHHLEIKKGQKILLVGAKGGYLAAILDQVLGEEGIITIIEPHDEILEHTRRTLENYESRGIIRVLSIIDFDFYEDSGKEFDRVLITGAVREIPDFLNYNSQEGSFILGPFGGNIQQRLLKKEKQSGEWLDTDLGGVVFSPMDTRFSERNPLDPIVLAEGLEDSFSLISEIIEIDEETFQGIEQLIQSLRELPRDIPSISEDSSDEEIMENPVMDLMMSEMERLAPIWPIIEHFMSIELVDIFNSEDENSFTGGGHEDLVP
;
A
#
# COMPACT_ATOMS: atom_id res chain seq x y z
N MET A 1 -10.82 -15.59 -29.10
CA MET A 1 -10.54 -15.78 -27.66
C MET A 1 -10.63 -14.42 -27.03
N LYS A 2 -11.51 -14.24 -26.03
CA LYS A 2 -11.69 -12.94 -25.35
C LYS A 2 -10.42 -12.59 -24.56
N ASP A 3 -10.13 -11.31 -24.34
CA ASP A 3 -8.87 -10.90 -23.69
C ASP A 3 -8.71 -11.46 -22.28
N ILE A 4 -9.82 -11.56 -21.53
CA ILE A 4 -9.83 -12.22 -20.22
C ILE A 4 -9.43 -13.71 -20.27
N GLU A 5 -9.78 -14.43 -21.33
CA GLU A 5 -9.40 -15.84 -21.47
C GLU A 5 -7.90 -15.97 -21.74
N ARG A 6 -7.33 -15.06 -22.56
CA ARG A 6 -5.89 -15.01 -22.81
C ARG A 6 -5.12 -14.68 -21.53
N LEU A 7 -5.61 -13.74 -20.73
CA LEU A 7 -5.04 -13.39 -19.42
C LEU A 7 -5.02 -14.63 -18.51
N ILE A 8 -6.16 -15.30 -18.32
CA ILE A 8 -6.27 -16.49 -17.46
C ILE A 8 -5.28 -17.58 -17.90
N ILE A 9 -5.22 -17.89 -19.19
CA ILE A 9 -4.30 -18.91 -19.73
C ILE A 9 -2.84 -18.51 -19.47
N ARG A 10 -2.49 -17.24 -19.65
CA ARG A 10 -1.13 -16.74 -19.42
C ARG A 10 -0.74 -16.85 -17.95
N LEU A 11 -1.63 -16.45 -17.04
CA LEU A 11 -1.38 -16.55 -15.59
C LEU A 11 -1.18 -18.00 -15.15
N GLU A 12 -2.03 -18.92 -15.63
CA GLU A 12 -1.89 -20.35 -15.37
C GLU A 12 -0.56 -20.90 -15.88
N LYS A 13 -0.17 -20.56 -17.11
CA LYS A 13 1.09 -21.00 -17.70
C LYS A 13 2.31 -20.51 -16.91
N ASN A 14 2.20 -19.35 -16.30
CA ASN A 14 3.25 -18.75 -15.46
C ASN A 14 3.20 -19.24 -13.99
N GLY A 15 2.33 -20.18 -13.66
CA GLY A 15 2.28 -20.82 -12.33
C GLY A 15 1.47 -20.07 -11.28
N PHE A 16 0.74 -18.99 -11.64
CA PHE A 16 -0.12 -18.30 -10.69
C PHE A 16 -1.34 -19.15 -10.30
N PRO A 17 -1.79 -19.11 -9.04
CA PRO A 17 -2.84 -19.99 -8.53
C PRO A 17 -4.23 -19.58 -9.04
N MET A 18 -4.60 -20.11 -10.20
CA MET A 18 -5.88 -19.82 -10.85
C MET A 18 -6.92 -20.91 -10.56
N GLY A 19 -7.52 -20.87 -9.38
CA GLY A 19 -8.63 -21.77 -9.04
C GLY A 19 -9.84 -21.60 -9.97
N ASN A 20 -10.63 -22.66 -10.17
CA ASN A 20 -11.83 -22.60 -11.03
C ASN A 20 -12.82 -21.52 -10.59
N TYR A 21 -12.93 -21.26 -9.29
CA TYR A 21 -13.77 -20.19 -8.75
C TYR A 21 -13.31 -18.81 -9.25
N LEU A 22 -11.99 -18.54 -9.23
CA LEU A 22 -11.41 -17.27 -9.65
C LEU A 22 -11.56 -17.08 -11.15
N LYS A 23 -11.28 -18.11 -11.96
CA LYS A 23 -11.49 -18.06 -13.41
C LYS A 23 -12.93 -17.72 -13.77
N LYS A 24 -13.89 -18.27 -13.02
CA LYS A 24 -15.32 -18.00 -13.21
C LYS A 24 -15.66 -16.56 -12.80
N ALA A 25 -15.16 -16.11 -11.65
CA ALA A 25 -15.38 -14.75 -11.16
C ALA A 25 -14.82 -13.71 -12.14
N LEU A 26 -13.57 -13.84 -12.58
CA LEU A 26 -12.94 -12.94 -13.57
C LEU A 26 -13.66 -12.89 -14.91
N LYS A 27 -14.33 -13.97 -15.32
CA LYS A 27 -15.13 -13.99 -16.56
C LYS A 27 -16.50 -13.32 -16.41
N ASN A 28 -17.04 -13.30 -15.18
CA ASN A 28 -18.36 -12.79 -14.88
C ASN A 28 -18.33 -11.31 -14.47
N ILE A 29 -17.31 -10.90 -13.72
CA ILE A 29 -17.13 -9.53 -13.24
C ILE A 29 -16.23 -8.80 -14.23
N LYS A 30 -16.83 -7.86 -14.96
CA LYS A 30 -16.12 -7.01 -15.92
C LYS A 30 -15.36 -5.93 -15.17
N ILE A 31 -14.06 -5.81 -15.42
CA ILE A 31 -13.24 -4.77 -14.79
C ILE A 31 -13.69 -3.38 -15.22
N GLU A 32 -14.25 -3.28 -16.43
CA GLU A 32 -14.78 -2.07 -17.05
C GLU A 32 -15.92 -1.42 -16.26
N ASP A 33 -16.60 -2.19 -15.41
CA ASP A 33 -17.66 -1.66 -14.53
C ASP A 33 -17.08 -0.93 -13.28
N PHE A 34 -15.76 -1.04 -13.05
CA PHE A 34 -15.06 -0.52 -11.87
C PHE A 34 -13.99 0.52 -12.19
N ILE A 35 -13.72 0.79 -13.47
CA ILE A 35 -12.72 1.77 -13.92
C ILE A 35 -13.25 2.59 -15.10
N THR A 36 -12.77 3.82 -15.21
CA THR A 36 -13.21 4.74 -16.29
C THR A 36 -12.44 4.53 -17.59
N SER A 37 -11.17 4.14 -17.53
CA SER A 37 -10.31 4.00 -18.71
C SER A 37 -9.15 3.01 -18.44
N GLY A 38 -8.40 2.65 -19.49
CA GLY A 38 -7.18 1.85 -19.33
C GLY A 38 -7.39 0.36 -19.01
N HIS A 39 -8.59 -0.18 -19.18
CA HIS A 39 -8.90 -1.59 -18.89
C HIS A 39 -8.04 -2.59 -19.68
N GLU A 40 -7.49 -2.21 -20.84
CA GLU A 40 -6.55 -3.05 -21.59
C GLU A 40 -5.29 -3.42 -20.79
N ASN A 41 -4.82 -2.53 -19.90
CA ASN A 41 -3.66 -2.78 -19.04
C ASN A 41 -3.93 -3.91 -18.04
N PHE A 42 -5.18 -4.07 -17.60
CA PHE A 42 -5.57 -5.20 -16.76
C PHE A 42 -5.33 -6.52 -17.51
N PHE A 43 -5.70 -6.62 -18.79
CA PHE A 43 -5.46 -7.83 -19.59
C PHE A 43 -3.99 -8.07 -19.93
N ARG A 44 -3.12 -7.09 -19.70
CA ARG A 44 -1.65 -7.20 -19.75
C ARG A 44 -1.02 -7.59 -18.41
N ASP A 45 -1.83 -7.83 -17.39
CA ASP A 45 -1.40 -8.15 -16.03
C ASP A 45 -0.72 -6.99 -15.29
N ASN A 46 -1.19 -5.76 -15.53
CA ASN A 46 -0.75 -4.56 -14.82
C ASN A 46 -1.85 -4.06 -13.86
N PRO A 47 -1.48 -3.29 -12.81
CA PRO A 47 -2.44 -2.50 -12.06
C PRO A 47 -3.19 -1.53 -12.98
N VAL A 48 -4.42 -1.20 -12.62
CA VAL A 48 -5.23 -0.23 -13.37
C VAL A 48 -5.81 0.83 -12.45
N GLU A 49 -5.81 2.06 -12.93
CA GLU A 49 -6.38 3.21 -12.22
C GLU A 49 -7.90 3.08 -12.17
N PHE A 50 -8.47 3.21 -10.96
CA PHE A 50 -9.92 3.33 -10.80
C PHE A 50 -10.35 4.77 -10.52
N MET A 51 -9.50 5.56 -9.86
CA MET A 51 -9.74 6.99 -9.66
C MET A 51 -8.45 7.76 -9.38
N LYS A 52 -8.56 9.08 -9.52
CA LYS A 52 -7.61 10.07 -9.06
C LYS A 52 -8.28 10.94 -7.99
N THR A 53 -7.64 11.14 -6.84
CA THR A 53 -8.18 11.99 -5.76
C THR A 53 -8.13 13.47 -6.15
N SER A 54 -8.82 14.33 -5.40
CA SER A 54 -8.79 15.79 -5.58
C SER A 54 -7.37 16.39 -5.49
N LYS A 55 -6.49 15.78 -4.71
CA LYS A 55 -5.05 16.12 -4.60
C LYS A 55 -4.18 15.52 -5.70
N GLY A 56 -4.77 14.80 -6.64
CA GLY A 56 -4.08 14.27 -7.81
C GLY A 56 -3.41 12.91 -7.62
N ILE A 57 -3.71 12.19 -6.55
CA ILE A 57 -3.12 10.86 -6.31
C ILE A 57 -3.92 9.80 -7.04
N ILE A 58 -3.21 8.99 -7.82
CA ILE A 58 -3.78 7.87 -8.55
C ILE A 58 -3.98 6.69 -7.60
N LYS A 59 -5.19 6.11 -7.61
CA LYS A 59 -5.52 4.91 -6.86
C LYS A 59 -5.83 3.76 -7.81
N ASN A 60 -5.25 2.60 -7.51
CA ASN A 60 -5.20 1.46 -8.43
C ASN A 60 -5.91 0.22 -7.88
N ILE A 61 -6.50 -0.53 -8.80
CA ILE A 61 -6.83 -1.94 -8.61
C ILE A 61 -5.55 -2.74 -8.90
N SER A 62 -5.24 -3.70 -8.04
CA SER A 62 -4.04 -4.55 -8.18
C SER A 62 -4.06 -5.37 -9.48
N ALA A 63 -2.86 -5.68 -9.97
CA ALA A 63 -2.68 -6.55 -11.12
C ALA A 63 -3.35 -7.93 -10.93
N PRO A 64 -3.88 -8.55 -12.00
CA PRO A 64 -4.51 -9.87 -11.96
C PRO A 64 -3.70 -10.97 -11.27
N HIS A 65 -2.39 -11.07 -11.48
CA HIS A 65 -1.56 -12.08 -10.80
C HIS A 65 -1.57 -11.89 -9.29
N MET A 66 -1.55 -10.63 -8.83
CA MET A 66 -1.59 -10.29 -7.41
C MET A 66 -2.96 -10.62 -6.83
N LEU A 67 -4.05 -10.37 -7.57
CA LEU A 67 -5.38 -10.83 -7.16
C LEU A 67 -5.44 -12.36 -7.03
N ALA A 68 -4.80 -13.10 -7.94
CA ALA A 68 -4.72 -14.56 -7.85
C ALA A 68 -3.98 -15.02 -6.60
N ILE A 69 -2.82 -14.44 -6.30
CA ILE A 69 -2.04 -14.73 -5.08
C ILE A 69 -2.86 -14.43 -3.83
N LEU A 70 -3.41 -13.21 -3.72
CA LEU A 70 -4.19 -12.79 -2.56
C LEU A 70 -5.39 -13.71 -2.32
N LEU A 71 -6.19 -13.97 -3.35
CA LEU A 71 -7.40 -14.79 -3.23
C LEU A 71 -7.09 -16.26 -2.96
N HIS A 72 -5.97 -16.77 -3.48
CA HIS A 72 -5.51 -18.12 -3.17
C HIS A 72 -5.16 -18.27 -1.69
N HIS A 73 -4.34 -17.36 -1.17
CA HIS A 73 -3.90 -17.39 0.23
C HIS A 73 -4.97 -16.93 1.23
N LEU A 74 -6.03 -16.26 0.76
CA LEU A 74 -7.19 -15.94 1.59
C LEU A 74 -8.07 -17.17 1.89
N GLU A 75 -7.85 -18.30 1.20
CA GLU A 75 -8.51 -19.58 1.46
C GLU A 75 -10.05 -19.48 1.51
N ILE A 76 -10.62 -18.84 0.48
CA ILE A 76 -12.02 -18.43 0.43
C ILE A 76 -12.96 -19.65 0.37
N LYS A 77 -14.01 -19.63 1.18
CA LYS A 77 -15.08 -20.63 1.24
C LYS A 77 -16.45 -19.95 1.17
N LYS A 78 -17.43 -20.66 0.62
CA LYS A 78 -18.82 -20.20 0.54
C LYS A 78 -19.34 -19.79 1.93
N GLY A 79 -20.07 -18.68 2.01
CA GLY A 79 -20.73 -18.20 3.24
C GLY A 79 -19.82 -17.55 4.28
N GLN A 80 -18.53 -17.36 3.99
CA GLN A 80 -17.62 -16.67 4.92
C GLN A 80 -17.96 -15.17 5.07
N LYS A 81 -17.59 -14.63 6.23
CA LYS A 81 -17.53 -13.20 6.53
C LYS A 81 -16.09 -12.71 6.31
N ILE A 82 -15.91 -11.83 5.33
CA ILE A 82 -14.60 -11.27 4.97
C ILE A 82 -14.57 -9.79 5.27
N LEU A 83 -13.52 -9.35 5.97
CA LEU A 83 -13.19 -7.94 6.13
C LEU A 83 -12.14 -7.55 5.09
N LEU A 84 -12.42 -6.53 4.28
CA LEU A 84 -11.46 -5.87 3.41
C LEU A 84 -11.06 -4.53 4.03
N VAL A 85 -9.77 -4.33 4.23
CA VAL A 85 -9.21 -3.02 4.58
C VAL A 85 -8.61 -2.43 3.30
N GLY A 86 -9.11 -1.26 2.90
CA GLY A 86 -8.85 -0.64 1.60
C GLY A 86 -9.82 -1.14 0.54
N ALA A 87 -10.55 -0.22 -0.09
CA ALA A 87 -11.67 -0.55 -0.97
C ALA A 87 -11.27 -0.94 -2.40
N LYS A 88 -10.20 -0.34 -2.93
CA LYS A 88 -9.72 -0.54 -4.32
C LYS A 88 -10.84 -0.51 -5.36
N GLY A 89 -11.73 0.48 -5.27
CA GLY A 89 -12.86 0.65 -6.19
C GLY A 89 -13.92 -0.44 -6.12
N GLY A 90 -13.84 -1.42 -5.20
CA GLY A 90 -14.86 -2.46 -5.01
C GLY A 90 -14.72 -3.69 -5.92
N TYR A 91 -13.78 -3.72 -6.87
CA TYR A 91 -13.61 -4.85 -7.79
C TYR A 91 -13.31 -6.17 -7.07
N LEU A 92 -12.41 -6.13 -6.08
CA LEU A 92 -12.07 -7.31 -5.29
C LEU A 92 -13.26 -7.82 -4.48
N ALA A 93 -14.10 -6.91 -3.96
CA ALA A 93 -15.33 -7.28 -3.25
C ALA A 93 -16.32 -7.97 -4.18
N ALA A 94 -16.49 -7.49 -5.42
CA ALA A 94 -17.33 -8.15 -6.41
C ALA A 94 -16.81 -9.56 -6.79
N ILE A 95 -15.49 -9.73 -6.91
CA ILE A 95 -14.88 -11.05 -7.12
C ILE A 95 -15.17 -11.98 -5.93
N LEU A 96 -14.99 -11.51 -4.70
CA LEU A 96 -15.28 -12.29 -3.50
C LEU A 96 -16.75 -12.68 -3.40
N ASP A 97 -17.67 -11.75 -3.67
CA ASP A 97 -19.12 -11.98 -3.61
C ASP A 97 -19.56 -13.13 -4.54
N GLN A 98 -18.96 -13.24 -5.74
CA GLN A 98 -19.21 -14.36 -6.65
C GLN A 98 -18.82 -15.72 -6.07
N VAL A 99 -17.78 -15.76 -5.22
CA VAL A 99 -17.22 -16.98 -4.62
C VAL A 99 -17.95 -17.33 -3.32
N LEU A 100 -18.22 -16.33 -2.49
CA LEU A 100 -18.91 -16.49 -1.21
C LEU A 100 -20.39 -16.85 -1.39
N GLY A 101 -21.05 -16.29 -2.41
CA GLY A 101 -22.47 -16.52 -2.70
C GLY A 101 -23.42 -15.82 -1.72
N GLU A 102 -24.69 -16.23 -1.74
CA GLU A 102 -25.81 -15.56 -1.05
C GLU A 102 -25.66 -15.45 0.47
N GLU A 103 -24.94 -16.38 1.09
CA GLU A 103 -24.67 -16.38 2.54
C GLU A 103 -23.41 -15.58 2.90
N GLY A 104 -22.66 -15.11 1.91
CA GLY A 104 -21.43 -14.35 2.08
C GLY A 104 -21.67 -12.94 2.63
N ILE A 105 -20.76 -12.49 3.47
CA ILE A 105 -20.74 -11.10 3.96
C ILE A 105 -19.36 -10.51 3.71
N ILE A 106 -19.32 -9.37 3.04
CA ILE A 106 -18.10 -8.60 2.82
C ILE A 106 -18.29 -7.25 3.50
N THR A 107 -17.42 -6.93 4.44
CA THR A 107 -17.31 -5.59 5.01
C THR A 107 -16.06 -4.95 4.46
N ILE A 108 -16.18 -3.76 3.88
CA ILE A 108 -15.08 -2.95 3.40
C ILE A 108 -14.92 -1.78 4.37
N ILE A 109 -13.69 -1.57 4.85
CA ILE A 109 -13.30 -0.35 5.57
C ILE A 109 -12.38 0.45 4.66
N GLU A 110 -12.75 1.71 4.41
CA GLU A 110 -11.95 2.64 3.64
C GLU A 110 -11.68 3.91 4.46
N PRO A 111 -10.41 4.21 4.78
CA PRO A 111 -10.04 5.41 5.54
C PRO A 111 -10.23 6.72 4.77
N HIS A 112 -10.20 6.70 3.43
CA HIS A 112 -10.26 7.92 2.63
C HIS A 112 -11.67 8.21 2.10
N ASP A 113 -12.25 9.35 2.49
CA ASP A 113 -13.64 9.71 2.16
C ASP A 113 -13.94 9.72 0.65
N GLU A 114 -13.05 10.26 -0.20
CA GLU A 114 -13.31 10.24 -1.65
C GLU A 114 -13.32 8.83 -2.23
N ILE A 115 -12.47 7.92 -1.71
CA ILE A 115 -12.40 6.53 -2.18
C ILE A 115 -13.60 5.75 -1.66
N LEU A 116 -14.01 6.01 -0.42
CA LEU A 116 -15.20 5.46 0.21
C LEU A 116 -16.43 5.77 -0.64
N GLU A 117 -16.65 7.04 -0.97
CA GLU A 117 -17.79 7.49 -1.76
C GLU A 117 -17.75 6.99 -3.21
N HIS A 118 -16.57 6.97 -3.82
CA HIS A 118 -16.39 6.38 -5.15
C HIS A 118 -16.77 4.88 -5.15
N THR A 119 -16.31 4.15 -4.13
CA THR A 119 -16.59 2.70 -4.00
C THR A 119 -18.08 2.44 -3.77
N ARG A 120 -18.74 3.24 -2.92
CA ARG A 120 -20.20 3.14 -2.70
C ARG A 120 -20.96 3.27 -4.02
N ARG A 121 -20.69 4.33 -4.80
CA ARG A 121 -21.34 4.55 -6.12
C ARG A 121 -21.05 3.44 -7.13
N THR A 122 -19.82 2.92 -7.12
CA THR A 122 -19.43 1.83 -8.02
C THR A 122 -20.21 0.55 -7.70
N LEU A 123 -20.32 0.22 -6.41
CA LEU A 123 -21.02 -0.97 -5.95
C LEU A 123 -22.55 -0.84 -5.95
N GLU A 124 -23.12 0.38 -5.98
CA GLU A 124 -24.57 0.59 -6.17
C GLU A 124 -25.07 -0.03 -7.49
N ASN A 125 -24.24 -0.06 -8.53
CA ASN A 125 -24.57 -0.65 -9.83
C ASN A 125 -24.24 -2.14 -9.92
N TYR A 126 -23.61 -2.71 -8.88
CA TYR A 126 -23.25 -4.13 -8.84
C TYR A 126 -24.38 -4.96 -8.22
N GLU A 127 -24.88 -5.94 -8.96
CA GLU A 127 -25.85 -6.91 -8.47
C GLU A 127 -25.17 -7.93 -7.53
N SER A 128 -25.03 -7.58 -6.26
CA SER A 128 -24.47 -8.45 -5.22
C SER A 128 -25.31 -9.70 -4.99
N ARG A 129 -24.65 -10.84 -4.79
CA ARG A 129 -25.31 -12.09 -4.38
C ARG A 129 -25.55 -12.14 -2.88
N GLY A 130 -24.52 -11.81 -2.11
CA GLY A 130 -24.56 -11.73 -0.65
C GLY A 130 -24.67 -10.28 -0.18
N ILE A 131 -24.12 -10.01 0.99
CA ILE A 131 -24.11 -8.68 1.60
C ILE A 131 -22.74 -8.03 1.39
N ILE A 132 -22.71 -6.83 0.80
CA ILE A 132 -21.52 -5.99 0.74
C ILE A 132 -21.78 -4.69 1.50
N ARG A 133 -20.89 -4.36 2.44
CA ARG A 133 -20.96 -3.14 3.26
C ARG A 133 -19.72 -2.31 3.03
N VAL A 134 -19.88 -0.99 2.97
CA VAL A 134 -18.79 -0.05 2.73
C VAL A 134 -18.83 1.01 3.84
N LEU A 135 -17.89 0.93 4.76
CA LEU A 135 -17.84 1.70 6.00
C LEU A 135 -16.60 2.60 6.05
N SER A 136 -16.75 3.79 6.64
CA SER A 136 -15.60 4.57 7.11
C SER A 136 -15.02 3.93 8.37
N ILE A 137 -13.84 4.38 8.82
CA ILE A 137 -13.29 3.97 10.12
C ILE A 137 -14.27 4.32 11.26
N ILE A 138 -14.86 5.52 11.20
CA ILE A 138 -15.80 6.00 12.22
C ILE A 138 -17.04 5.10 12.27
N ASP A 139 -17.63 4.79 11.11
CA ASP A 139 -18.80 3.91 11.04
C ASP A 139 -18.47 2.50 11.54
N PHE A 140 -17.24 2.03 11.31
CA PHE A 140 -16.77 0.74 11.81
C PHE A 140 -16.58 0.72 13.33
N ASP A 141 -16.15 1.82 13.94
CA ASP A 141 -16.04 1.91 15.40
C ASP A 141 -17.40 1.74 16.08
N PHE A 142 -18.46 2.35 15.52
CA PHE A 142 -19.84 2.22 16.01
C PHE A 142 -20.55 0.93 15.58
N TYR A 143 -19.90 0.10 14.78
CA TYR A 143 -20.45 -1.18 14.34
C TYR A 143 -20.45 -2.19 15.50
N GLU A 144 -21.59 -2.85 15.74
CA GLU A 144 -21.78 -3.76 16.87
C GLU A 144 -20.68 -4.85 16.93
N ASP A 145 -20.15 -5.13 18.13
CA ASP A 145 -19.04 -6.07 18.32
C ASP A 145 -19.38 -7.50 17.83
N SER A 146 -20.64 -7.93 17.94
CA SER A 146 -21.14 -9.20 17.39
C SER A 146 -21.02 -9.27 15.85
N GLY A 147 -20.96 -8.11 15.20
CA GLY A 147 -20.74 -7.95 13.78
C GLY A 147 -19.27 -7.97 13.39
N LYS A 148 -18.34 -7.75 14.32
CA LYS A 148 -16.87 -7.68 14.10
C LYS A 148 -16.18 -9.05 14.17
N GLU A 149 -16.93 -10.10 13.95
CA GLU A 149 -16.41 -11.47 13.81
C GLU A 149 -16.21 -11.79 12.33
N PHE A 150 -14.95 -11.93 11.91
CA PHE A 150 -14.59 -12.22 10.52
C PHE A 150 -13.79 -13.51 10.41
N ASP A 151 -14.15 -14.34 9.44
CA ASP A 151 -13.40 -15.56 9.11
C ASP A 151 -12.04 -15.21 8.50
N ARG A 152 -11.99 -14.13 7.72
CA ARG A 152 -10.80 -13.67 7.01
C ARG A 152 -10.74 -12.14 7.03
N VAL A 153 -9.55 -11.60 7.26
CA VAL A 153 -9.26 -10.18 7.06
C VAL A 153 -8.22 -10.05 5.95
N LEU A 154 -8.48 -9.21 4.96
CA LEU A 154 -7.53 -8.89 3.91
C LEU A 154 -7.23 -7.39 3.92
N ILE A 155 -5.97 -7.04 4.18
CA ILE A 155 -5.44 -5.69 4.06
C ILE A 155 -4.89 -5.53 2.65
N THR A 156 -5.36 -4.53 1.93
CA THR A 156 -5.03 -4.36 0.50
C THR A 156 -4.07 -3.19 0.22
N GLY A 157 -3.51 -2.57 1.26
CA GLY A 157 -2.48 -1.55 1.18
C GLY A 157 -1.41 -1.84 2.24
N ALA A 158 -0.19 -1.38 2.00
CA ALA A 158 0.93 -1.62 2.91
C ALA A 158 0.67 -1.03 4.29
N VAL A 159 0.97 -1.80 5.33
CA VAL A 159 0.91 -1.37 6.74
C VAL A 159 2.17 -1.85 7.47
N ARG A 160 2.70 -1.07 8.41
CA ARG A 160 3.83 -1.54 9.24
C ARG A 160 3.37 -2.60 10.25
N GLU A 161 2.21 -2.38 10.83
CA GLU A 161 1.59 -3.25 11.84
C GLU A 161 0.09 -3.43 11.58
N ILE A 162 -0.56 -4.33 12.33
CA ILE A 162 -2.02 -4.51 12.23
C ILE A 162 -2.68 -3.23 12.73
N PRO A 163 -3.53 -2.54 11.94
CA PRO A 163 -4.14 -1.29 12.37
C PRO A 163 -4.97 -1.44 13.65
N ASP A 164 -4.77 -0.55 14.62
CA ASP A 164 -5.44 -0.57 15.93
C ASP A 164 -6.98 -0.60 15.83
N PHE A 165 -7.54 0.13 14.87
CA PHE A 165 -8.99 0.20 14.66
C PHE A 165 -9.61 -1.15 14.30
N LEU A 166 -8.82 -2.12 13.83
CA LEU A 166 -9.36 -3.43 13.48
C LEU A 166 -9.96 -4.15 14.68
N ASN A 167 -9.59 -3.77 15.92
CA ASN A 167 -10.08 -4.29 17.20
C ASN A 167 -10.68 -5.70 17.07
N TYR A 168 -9.84 -6.60 16.56
CA TYR A 168 -10.29 -7.80 15.90
C TYR A 168 -10.49 -8.92 16.92
N ASN A 169 -11.74 -9.38 17.05
CA ASN A 169 -12.06 -10.58 17.81
C ASN A 169 -11.69 -11.83 17.00
N SER A 170 -10.41 -12.21 17.08
CA SER A 170 -9.89 -13.40 16.41
C SER A 170 -10.62 -14.64 16.93
N GLN A 171 -11.41 -15.25 16.06
CA GLN A 171 -11.97 -16.58 16.29
C GLN A 171 -10.94 -17.65 15.93
N GLU A 172 -11.15 -18.86 16.41
CA GLU A 172 -10.30 -19.98 16.03
C GLU A 172 -10.42 -20.27 14.52
N GLY A 173 -9.28 -20.41 13.83
CA GLY A 173 -9.22 -20.64 12.38
C GLY A 173 -9.39 -19.38 11.51
N SER A 174 -9.41 -18.21 12.15
CA SER A 174 -9.45 -16.91 11.48
C SER A 174 -8.06 -16.28 11.36
N PHE A 175 -7.83 -15.47 10.34
CA PHE A 175 -6.51 -14.88 10.07
C PHE A 175 -6.57 -13.56 9.31
N ILE A 176 -5.47 -12.81 9.41
CA ILE A 176 -5.22 -11.60 8.65
C ILE A 176 -4.21 -11.90 7.55
N LEU A 177 -4.52 -11.50 6.32
CA LEU A 177 -3.60 -11.51 5.19
C LEU A 177 -3.34 -10.07 4.77
N GLY A 178 -2.08 -9.69 4.58
CA GLY A 178 -1.78 -8.33 4.16
C GLY A 178 -0.31 -8.11 3.81
N PRO A 179 0.00 -7.04 3.06
CA PRO A 179 1.36 -6.57 2.88
C PRO A 179 1.82 -5.84 4.15
N PHE A 180 2.80 -6.40 4.83
CA PHE A 180 3.43 -5.81 6.02
C PHE A 180 4.84 -5.35 5.71
N GLY A 181 5.19 -4.15 6.16
CA GLY A 181 6.49 -3.55 5.97
C GLY A 181 6.42 -2.09 5.58
N GLY A 182 7.57 -1.56 5.16
CA GLY A 182 7.76 -0.17 4.80
C GLY A 182 7.40 0.16 3.35
N ASN A 183 7.83 1.34 2.90
CA ASN A 183 7.64 1.78 1.52
C ASN A 183 8.56 1.05 0.53
N ILE A 184 9.71 0.58 1.01
CA ILE A 184 10.78 0.02 0.17
C ILE A 184 10.71 -1.51 0.12
N GLN A 185 10.45 -2.15 1.26
CA GLN A 185 10.36 -3.59 1.36
C GLN A 185 9.10 -4.00 2.15
N GLN A 186 8.31 -4.87 1.54
CA GLN A 186 7.10 -5.42 2.13
C GLN A 186 7.06 -6.93 1.93
N ARG A 187 6.51 -7.63 2.91
CA ARG A 187 6.24 -9.06 2.88
C ARG A 187 4.74 -9.28 2.90
N LEU A 188 4.24 -10.17 2.06
CA LEU A 188 2.86 -10.64 2.17
C LEU A 188 2.81 -11.65 3.33
N LEU A 189 2.22 -11.26 4.45
CA LEU A 189 2.13 -12.13 5.63
C LEU A 189 0.70 -12.61 5.85
N LYS A 190 0.58 -13.89 6.18
CA LYS A 190 -0.61 -14.48 6.78
C LYS A 190 -0.37 -14.57 8.29
N LYS A 191 -1.11 -13.81 9.08
CA LYS A 191 -1.02 -13.73 10.54
C LYS A 191 -2.20 -14.45 11.18
N GLU A 192 -1.90 -15.51 11.92
CA GLU A 192 -2.87 -16.35 12.65
C GLU A 192 -2.69 -16.17 14.16
N LYS A 193 -3.78 -16.04 14.92
CA LYS A 193 -3.69 -15.96 16.38
C LYS A 193 -3.83 -17.37 16.98
N GLN A 194 -2.82 -17.86 17.66
CA GLN A 194 -2.81 -19.16 18.35
C GLN A 194 -2.40 -18.97 19.81
N SER A 195 -3.21 -19.47 20.74
CA SER A 195 -2.95 -19.37 22.19
C SER A 195 -2.65 -17.95 22.71
N GLY A 196 -3.17 -16.92 22.03
CA GLY A 196 -2.97 -15.51 22.37
C GLY A 196 -1.81 -14.83 21.64
N GLU A 197 -0.95 -15.59 20.95
CA GLU A 197 0.19 -15.09 20.21
C GLU A 197 -0.09 -15.05 18.70
N TRP A 198 0.53 -14.11 18.00
CA TRP A 198 0.49 -14.03 16.54
C TRP A 198 1.58 -14.91 15.93
N LEU A 199 1.18 -15.78 15.02
CA LEU A 199 2.07 -16.59 14.21
C LEU A 199 2.00 -16.13 12.76
N ASP A 200 3.17 -15.81 12.22
CA ASP A 200 3.30 -15.29 10.86
C ASP A 200 3.73 -16.41 9.92
N THR A 201 3.01 -16.56 8.81
CA THR A 201 3.47 -17.28 7.63
C THR A 201 3.82 -16.27 6.56
N ASP A 202 5.08 -16.30 6.15
CA ASP A 202 5.61 -15.40 5.14
C ASP A 202 5.43 -15.99 3.73
N LEU A 203 4.76 -15.23 2.86
CA LEU A 203 4.36 -15.64 1.52
C LEU A 203 5.18 -14.95 0.42
N GLY A 204 6.18 -14.14 0.77
CA GLY A 204 7.09 -13.53 -0.21
C GLY A 204 7.01 -12.01 -0.28
N GLY A 205 7.91 -11.43 -1.10
CA GLY A 205 8.01 -9.99 -1.30
C GLY A 205 6.91 -9.46 -2.20
N VAL A 206 6.36 -8.29 -1.84
CA VAL A 206 5.32 -7.60 -2.61
C VAL A 206 5.55 -6.09 -2.56
N VAL A 207 4.85 -5.35 -3.42
CA VAL A 207 4.83 -3.89 -3.39
C VAL A 207 3.37 -3.43 -3.50
N PHE A 208 2.90 -2.77 -2.46
CA PHE A 208 1.59 -2.15 -2.38
C PHE A 208 1.75 -0.68 -1.99
N SER A 209 0.84 0.16 -2.48
CA SER A 209 0.72 1.53 -1.98
C SER A 209 0.37 1.52 -0.48
N PRO A 210 0.80 2.52 0.30
CA PRO A 210 0.43 2.66 1.70
C PRO A 210 -1.09 2.63 1.91
N MET A 211 -1.53 1.96 2.98
CA MET A 211 -2.95 1.89 3.34
C MET A 211 -3.50 3.26 3.76
N ASP A 212 -2.75 4.00 4.58
CA ASP A 212 -3.15 5.34 4.98
C ASP A 212 -2.84 6.31 3.83
N THR A 213 -3.90 6.73 3.15
CA THR A 213 -3.83 7.67 2.05
C THR A 213 -3.32 9.04 2.49
N ARG A 214 -3.47 9.41 3.77
CA ARG A 214 -2.88 10.63 4.32
C ARG A 214 -1.36 10.57 4.35
N PHE A 215 -0.75 9.38 4.29
CA PHE A 215 0.69 9.24 4.04
C PHE A 215 1.01 9.40 2.56
N SER A 216 0.20 8.83 1.66
CA SER A 216 0.39 9.05 0.21
C SER A 216 0.17 10.50 -0.23
N GLU A 217 -0.52 11.29 0.58
CA GLU A 217 -0.80 12.72 0.41
C GLU A 217 0.22 13.64 1.08
N ARG A 218 1.17 13.10 1.84
CA ARG A 218 2.20 13.90 2.49
C ARG A 218 3.29 14.25 1.50
N ASN A 219 3.84 15.44 1.71
CA ASN A 219 5.05 15.89 1.06
C ASN A 219 6.18 14.86 1.33
N PRO A 220 7.02 14.50 0.34
CA PRO A 220 8.21 13.67 0.58
C PRO A 220 9.12 14.17 1.70
N LEU A 221 9.10 15.48 1.98
CA LEU A 221 9.83 16.15 3.05
C LEU A 221 9.02 16.27 4.37
N ASP A 222 7.85 15.62 4.46
CA ASP A 222 7.14 15.49 5.72
C ASP A 222 8.02 14.72 6.73
N PRO A 223 8.19 15.20 7.98
CA PRO A 223 9.09 14.59 8.95
C PRO A 223 8.82 13.10 9.18
N ILE A 224 7.54 12.70 9.18
CA ILE A 224 7.17 11.31 9.42
C ILE A 224 7.48 10.46 8.19
N VAL A 225 7.24 10.97 6.99
CA VAL A 225 7.59 10.28 5.73
C VAL A 225 9.11 10.06 5.64
N LEU A 226 9.90 11.08 5.96
CA LEU A 226 11.37 10.98 6.00
C LEU A 226 11.84 9.96 7.05
N ALA A 227 11.29 10.01 8.26
CA ALA A 227 11.65 9.07 9.33
C ALA A 227 11.35 7.62 8.91
N GLU A 228 10.21 7.36 8.27
CA GLU A 228 9.87 6.03 7.75
C GLU A 228 10.79 5.59 6.61
N GLY A 229 11.07 6.48 5.66
CA GLY A 229 11.99 6.20 4.54
C GLY A 229 13.41 5.89 5.02
N LEU A 230 13.89 6.62 6.02
CA LEU A 230 15.19 6.39 6.66
C LEU A 230 15.21 5.05 7.38
N GLU A 231 14.18 4.72 8.17
CA GLU A 231 14.06 3.45 8.87
C GLU A 231 14.08 2.27 7.89
N ASP A 232 13.31 2.36 6.80
CA ASP A 232 13.23 1.32 5.78
C ASP A 232 14.56 1.13 5.04
N SER A 233 15.19 2.23 4.63
CA SER A 233 16.48 2.21 3.94
C SER A 233 17.55 1.64 4.86
N PHE A 234 17.56 2.07 6.12
CA PHE A 234 18.55 1.63 7.08
C PHE A 234 18.42 0.15 7.43
N SER A 235 17.19 -0.36 7.56
CA SER A 235 16.94 -1.79 7.75
C SER A 235 17.54 -2.61 6.61
N LEU A 236 17.36 -2.17 5.36
CA LEU A 236 17.92 -2.84 4.18
C LEU A 236 19.44 -2.76 4.12
N ILE A 237 20.00 -1.58 4.36
CA ILE A 237 21.45 -1.35 4.33
C ILE A 237 22.14 -2.25 5.37
N SER A 238 21.56 -2.36 6.57
CA SER A 238 22.08 -3.19 7.67
C SER A 238 22.09 -4.68 7.35
N GLU A 239 21.26 -5.15 6.40
CA GLU A 239 21.31 -6.54 5.91
C GLU A 239 22.45 -6.77 4.89
N ILE A 240 22.92 -5.71 4.23
CA ILE A 240 23.86 -5.78 3.11
C ILE A 240 25.29 -5.46 3.55
N ILE A 241 25.47 -4.50 4.46
CA ILE A 241 26.78 -4.03 4.92
C ILE A 241 26.83 -3.93 6.45
N GLU A 242 28.04 -4.08 7.00
CA GLU A 242 28.30 -3.75 8.40
C GLU A 242 28.36 -2.22 8.57
N ILE A 243 27.59 -1.70 9.53
CA ILE A 243 27.53 -0.28 9.87
C ILE A 243 28.17 -0.11 11.25
N ASP A 244 29.04 0.89 11.40
CA ASP A 244 29.66 1.18 12.68
C ASP A 244 28.65 1.78 13.68
N GLU A 245 28.95 1.66 14.97
CA GLU A 245 28.05 2.05 16.05
C GLU A 245 27.73 3.55 16.05
N GLU A 246 28.68 4.40 15.63
CA GLU A 246 28.48 5.85 15.58
C GLU A 246 27.49 6.22 14.49
N THR A 247 27.61 5.65 13.29
CA THR A 247 26.67 5.81 12.19
C THR A 247 25.28 5.26 12.55
N PHE A 248 25.21 4.08 13.19
CA PHE A 248 23.95 3.47 13.63
C PHE A 248 23.18 4.37 14.58
N GLN A 249 23.84 4.87 15.63
CA GLN A 249 23.23 5.79 16.60
C GLN A 249 22.79 7.11 15.95
N GLY A 250 23.49 7.57 14.91
CA GLY A 250 23.14 8.80 14.19
C GLY A 250 21.81 8.68 13.47
N ILE A 251 21.59 7.54 12.80
CA ILE A 251 20.32 7.28 12.12
C ILE A 251 19.17 7.13 13.11
N GLU A 252 19.36 6.36 14.19
CA GLU A 252 18.30 6.22 15.20
C GLU A 252 17.92 7.57 15.81
N GLN A 253 18.90 8.42 16.09
CA GLN A 253 18.69 9.76 16.62
C GLN A 253 17.96 10.66 15.61
N LEU A 254 18.37 10.66 14.33
CA LEU A 254 17.71 11.42 13.28
C LEU A 254 16.25 11.00 13.11
N ILE A 255 15.99 9.68 13.04
CA ILE A 255 14.62 9.13 12.95
C ILE A 255 13.78 9.57 14.14
N GLN A 256 14.33 9.51 15.35
CA GLN A 256 13.63 9.95 16.56
C GLN A 256 13.33 11.45 16.51
N SER A 257 14.32 12.28 16.19
CA SER A 257 14.16 13.74 16.12
C SER A 257 13.13 14.15 15.06
N LEU A 258 13.12 13.50 13.89
CA LEU A 258 12.10 13.72 12.86
C LEU A 258 10.68 13.39 13.36
N ARG A 259 10.51 12.35 14.18
CA ARG A 259 9.21 11.98 14.76
C ARG A 259 8.72 12.95 15.85
N GLU A 260 9.65 13.62 16.52
CA GLU A 260 9.37 14.58 17.59
C GLU A 260 9.08 15.99 17.06
N LEU A 261 9.36 16.26 15.78
CA LEU A 261 9.07 17.54 15.14
C LEU A 261 7.55 17.87 15.14
N PRO A 262 7.20 19.17 15.23
CA PRO A 262 5.81 19.61 15.11
C PRO A 262 5.16 19.17 13.79
N ARG A 263 3.85 18.93 13.81
CA ARG A 263 3.11 18.48 12.60
C ARG A 263 2.73 19.61 11.65
N ASP A 264 2.85 20.86 12.10
CA ASP A 264 2.47 22.08 11.39
C ASP A 264 3.67 22.83 10.77
N ILE A 265 4.71 22.07 10.39
CA ILE A 265 5.88 22.61 9.70
C ILE A 265 5.49 23.09 8.30
N PRO A 266 5.97 24.27 7.86
CA PRO A 266 5.79 24.73 6.48
C PRO A 266 6.33 23.70 5.48
N SER A 267 5.54 23.38 4.47
CA SER A 267 5.97 22.49 3.39
C SER A 267 6.97 23.19 2.49
N ILE A 268 8.06 22.51 2.15
CA ILE A 268 8.99 22.93 1.10
C ILE A 268 8.47 22.44 -0.26
N SER A 269 8.57 23.30 -1.28
CA SER A 269 8.23 22.98 -2.67
C SER A 269 9.28 23.57 -3.61
N GLU A 270 9.21 23.25 -4.90
CA GLU A 270 10.07 23.85 -5.93
C GLU A 270 9.98 25.40 -5.99
N ASP A 271 8.88 25.98 -5.52
CA ASP A 271 8.67 27.44 -5.47
C ASP A 271 9.20 28.08 -4.17
N SER A 272 9.73 27.29 -3.22
CA SER A 272 10.27 27.80 -1.96
C SER A 272 11.59 28.54 -2.18
N SER A 273 11.77 29.67 -1.48
CA SER A 273 13.04 30.41 -1.50
C SER A 273 14.13 29.71 -0.70
N ASP A 274 15.40 30.00 -1.01
CA ASP A 274 16.55 29.45 -0.28
C ASP A 274 16.49 29.76 1.23
N GLU A 275 15.99 30.94 1.61
CA GLU A 275 15.81 31.34 3.01
C GLU A 275 14.74 30.47 3.69
N GLU A 276 13.61 30.21 3.03
CA GLU A 276 12.54 29.34 3.54
C GLU A 276 12.98 27.87 3.67
N ILE A 277 13.86 27.41 2.78
CA ILE A 277 14.44 26.05 2.84
C ILE A 277 15.39 25.94 4.03
N MET A 278 16.30 26.91 4.19
CA MET A 278 17.30 26.91 5.26
C MET A 278 16.69 27.13 6.66
N GLU A 279 15.60 27.89 6.77
CA GLU A 279 14.86 28.06 8.02
C GLU A 279 13.95 26.87 8.36
N ASN A 280 13.81 25.89 7.45
CA ASN A 280 12.94 24.76 7.68
C ASN A 280 13.53 23.80 8.74
N PRO A 281 12.80 23.48 9.82
CA PRO A 281 13.28 22.58 10.87
C PRO A 281 13.69 21.19 10.38
N VAL A 282 13.06 20.70 9.31
CA VAL A 282 13.42 19.42 8.70
C VAL A 282 14.80 19.50 8.05
N MET A 283 15.07 20.59 7.32
CA MET A 283 16.34 20.79 6.62
C MET A 283 17.48 21.03 7.61
N ASP A 284 17.26 21.86 8.63
CA ASP A 284 18.26 22.10 9.69
C ASP A 284 18.67 20.79 10.38
N LEU A 285 17.68 19.94 10.71
CA LEU A 285 17.94 18.64 11.30
C LEU A 285 18.71 17.72 10.35
N MET A 286 18.30 17.62 9.08
CA MET A 286 18.99 16.80 8.07
C MET A 286 20.43 17.25 7.84
N MET A 287 20.68 18.57 7.78
CA MET A 287 22.02 19.14 7.63
C MET A 287 22.91 18.88 8.85
N SER A 288 22.33 18.92 10.06
CA SER A 288 23.07 18.67 11.31
C SER A 288 23.64 17.25 11.41
N GLU A 289 22.99 16.27 10.79
CA GLU A 289 23.43 14.86 10.77
C GLU A 289 24.17 14.47 9.47
N MET A 290 24.25 15.37 8.48
CA MET A 290 24.80 15.07 7.15
C MET A 290 26.27 14.62 7.19
N GLU A 291 27.11 15.27 8.02
CA GLU A 291 28.52 14.89 8.16
C GLU A 291 28.66 13.47 8.75
N ARG A 292 27.83 13.15 9.74
CA ARG A 292 27.82 11.84 10.40
C ARG A 292 27.31 10.74 9.48
N LEU A 293 26.30 11.04 8.66
CA LEU A 293 25.68 10.06 7.77
C LEU A 293 26.34 9.97 6.40
N ALA A 294 27.30 10.84 6.09
CA ALA A 294 28.00 10.89 4.80
C ALA A 294 28.47 9.53 4.24
N PRO A 295 28.98 8.56 5.05
CA PRO A 295 29.43 7.27 4.52
C PRO A 295 28.32 6.42 3.90
N ILE A 296 27.08 6.55 4.38
CA ILE A 296 25.94 5.74 3.95
C ILE A 296 24.84 6.55 3.27
N TRP A 297 24.92 7.88 3.30
CA TRP A 297 23.97 8.79 2.68
C TRP A 297 23.67 8.49 1.21
N PRO A 298 24.68 8.23 0.34
CA PRO A 298 24.40 7.92 -1.07
C PRO A 298 23.59 6.63 -1.25
N ILE A 299 23.70 5.69 -0.31
CA ILE A 299 22.94 4.43 -0.34
C ILE A 299 21.50 4.67 0.12
N ILE A 300 21.33 5.47 1.19
CA ILE A 300 20.03 5.88 1.68
C ILE A 300 19.25 6.64 0.61
N GLU A 301 19.90 7.59 -0.06
CA GLU A 301 19.33 8.38 -1.14
C GLU A 301 18.82 7.49 -2.28
N HIS A 302 19.62 6.50 -2.68
CA HIS A 302 19.24 5.52 -3.70
C HIS A 302 17.96 4.75 -3.33
N PHE A 303 17.78 4.41 -2.06
CA PHE A 303 16.63 3.65 -1.58
C PHE A 303 15.39 4.51 -1.33
N MET A 304 15.56 5.75 -0.86
CA MET A 304 14.42 6.63 -0.59
C MET A 304 13.84 7.27 -1.86
N SER A 305 14.57 7.25 -3.00
CA SER A 305 14.15 7.91 -4.25
C SER A 305 13.73 9.38 -4.03
N ILE A 306 14.36 10.04 -3.04
CA ILE A 306 14.14 11.46 -2.82
C ILE A 306 15.11 12.18 -3.74
N GLU A 307 14.57 12.97 -4.66
CA GLU A 307 15.34 13.97 -5.41
C GLU A 307 15.73 15.12 -4.44
N LEU A 308 16.49 14.81 -3.40
CA LEU A 308 17.13 15.80 -2.52
C LEU A 308 18.20 16.59 -3.26
N VAL A 309 18.74 15.98 -4.32
CA VAL A 309 19.86 16.51 -5.12
C VAL A 309 19.52 17.84 -5.77
N ASP A 310 18.28 18.08 -6.22
CA ASP A 310 17.93 19.36 -6.84
C ASP A 310 17.74 20.49 -5.80
N ILE A 311 17.45 20.15 -4.54
CA ILE A 311 17.30 21.12 -3.44
C ILE A 311 18.67 21.48 -2.83
N PHE A 312 19.61 20.53 -2.78
CA PHE A 312 20.95 20.75 -2.23
C PHE A 312 21.98 21.25 -3.26
N ASN A 313 21.71 21.17 -4.57
CA ASN A 313 22.65 21.59 -5.63
C ASN A 313 22.49 23.05 -6.07
N SER A 314 21.68 23.88 -5.41
CA SER A 314 21.53 25.29 -5.78
C SER A 314 22.81 26.13 -5.62
N GLU A 315 23.88 25.58 -5.03
CA GLU A 315 25.19 26.25 -4.92
C GLU A 315 26.16 26.01 -6.09
N ASP A 316 25.88 25.11 -7.04
CA ASP A 316 26.78 24.85 -8.17
C ASP A 316 26.13 25.21 -9.53
N GLU A 317 26.19 26.49 -9.89
CA GLU A 317 26.14 26.92 -11.29
C GLU A 317 27.32 26.27 -12.06
N ASN A 318 27.10 25.06 -12.59
CA ASN A 318 27.59 24.54 -13.89
C ASN A 318 27.63 23.00 -13.91
N SER A 319 26.49 22.33 -14.07
CA SER A 319 26.46 21.10 -14.88
C SER A 319 25.09 20.85 -15.52
N PHE A 320 25.00 21.21 -16.80
CA PHE A 320 23.95 20.76 -17.70
C PHE A 320 24.11 19.25 -17.92
N THR A 321 23.20 18.43 -17.38
CA THR A 321 22.76 17.18 -18.04
C THR A 321 21.30 16.89 -17.68
N GLY A 322 20.37 17.58 -18.35
CA GLY A 322 19.04 17.03 -18.57
C GLY A 322 19.16 15.80 -19.47
N GLY A 323 18.80 14.63 -18.95
CA GLY A 323 18.75 13.37 -19.68
C GLY A 323 17.58 12.55 -19.19
N GLY A 324 16.44 12.68 -19.87
CA GLY A 324 15.23 11.90 -19.59
C GLY A 324 15.47 10.40 -19.73
N HIS A 325 14.85 9.64 -18.84
CA HIS A 325 14.79 8.18 -18.86
C HIS A 325 13.96 7.66 -20.06
N GLU A 326 14.52 7.67 -21.27
CA GLU A 326 14.00 6.87 -22.40
C GLU A 326 14.95 5.77 -22.90
N ASP A 327 16.18 5.67 -22.39
CA ASP A 327 17.20 4.75 -22.97
C ASP A 327 17.64 3.60 -22.06
N LEU A 328 16.70 2.92 -21.39
CA LEU A 328 16.99 1.60 -20.78
C LEU A 328 15.89 0.58 -21.06
N VAL A 329 15.82 0.14 -22.32
CA VAL A 329 15.30 -1.19 -22.68
C VAL A 329 16.34 -1.86 -23.59
N PRO A 330 16.81 -3.09 -23.29
CA PRO A 330 17.68 -3.84 -24.18
C PRO A 330 17.06 -4.16 -25.54
#